data_AF-A0A931P1H7-F1
#
_entry.id   AF-A0A931P1H7-F1
#
_cell.length_a   1.000
_cell.length_b   1.000
_cell.length_c   1.000
_cell.angle_alpha   90.00
_cell.angle_beta   90.00
_cell.angle_gamma   90.00
#
_symmetry.space_group_name_H-M   'P 1'
#
loop_
_entity.id
_entity.type
_entity.pdbx_description
1 polymer ?
#
loop_
_entity_poly.entity_id
_entity_poly.type
_entity_poly.pdbx_seq_one_letter_code
_entity_poly.pdbx_strand_id
1 'polypeptide(L)'
;MLMKRFQARISTRGRGTYEITDQVRRFVGESGVAEGLCNIFLHHTSASLILCENYEPEVRRDLEVFFATLAPDGDKRFVHTDEGPDDMPAHIRSILTTNSLTIPLVGGEIDMGTWQGVFVYEHRHAPHNRRLTVSVWGEGGGSE
;
A
#
# COMPACT_ATOMS: atom_id res chain seq x y z
N MET A 1 -16.59 10.33 18.84
CA MET A 1 -15.65 9.31 18.34
C MET A 1 -16.34 8.43 17.32
N LEU A 2 -15.85 8.44 16.09
CA LEU A 2 -16.32 7.66 14.95
C LEU A 2 -15.28 6.60 14.59
N MET A 3 -15.74 5.44 14.14
CA MET A 3 -14.90 4.43 13.52
C MET A 3 -15.64 3.84 12.32
N LYS A 4 -15.04 3.92 11.13
CA LYS A 4 -15.54 3.24 9.93
C LYS A 4 -14.48 2.32 9.34
N ARG A 5 -14.94 1.22 8.77
CA ARG A 5 -14.10 0.24 8.09
C ARG A 5 -14.60 0.00 6.69
N PHE A 6 -13.68 0.02 5.74
CA PHE A 6 -13.91 -0.27 4.34
C PHE A 6 -13.05 -1.46 3.92
N GLN A 7 -13.49 -2.15 2.87
CA GLN A 7 -12.71 -3.20 2.22
C GLN A 7 -12.54 -2.86 0.75
N ALA A 8 -11.34 -3.09 0.24
CA ALA A 8 -11.03 -2.92 -1.16
C ALA A 8 -10.29 -4.13 -1.72
N ARG A 9 -10.46 -4.35 -3.02
CA ARG A 9 -9.66 -5.29 -3.80
C ARG A 9 -8.95 -4.52 -4.91
N ILE A 10 -7.64 -4.68 -5.00
CA ILE A 10 -6.81 -4.09 -6.04
C ILE A 10 -6.38 -5.21 -6.97
N SER A 11 -6.84 -5.14 -8.23
CA SER A 11 -6.42 -6.07 -9.26
C SER A 11 -5.09 -5.60 -9.85
N THR A 12 -4.05 -6.40 -9.67
CA THR A 12 -2.73 -6.15 -10.22
C THR A 12 -2.57 -6.96 -11.52
N ARG A 13 -1.81 -6.42 -12.47
CA ARG A 13 -1.52 -7.05 -13.77
C ARG A 13 -0.13 -7.70 -13.81
N GLY A 14 0.57 -7.70 -12.68
CA GLY A 14 1.96 -8.12 -12.53
C GLY A 14 2.76 -7.10 -11.73
N ARG A 15 4.06 -7.35 -11.62
CA ARG A 15 4.97 -6.60 -10.75
C ARG A 15 4.92 -5.10 -11.06
N GLY A 16 4.83 -4.29 -10.00
CA GLY A 16 4.82 -2.84 -10.13
C GLY A 16 4.04 -2.14 -9.03
N THR A 17 3.94 -0.83 -9.14
CA THR A 17 3.26 0.04 -8.18
C THR A 17 1.88 0.43 -8.70
N TYR A 18 0.87 0.30 -7.85
CA TYR A 18 -0.53 0.58 -8.14
C TYR A 18 -1.02 1.65 -7.17
N GLU A 19 -1.28 2.86 -7.67
CA GLU A 19 -1.71 3.97 -6.82
C GLU A 19 -3.14 3.76 -6.32
N ILE A 20 -3.34 3.96 -5.02
CA ILE A 20 -4.64 3.84 -4.34
C ILE A 20 -5.01 5.12 -3.57
N THR A 21 -4.25 6.21 -3.76
CA THR A 21 -4.43 7.49 -3.04
C THR A 21 -5.88 7.99 -3.09
N ASP A 22 -6.49 8.09 -4.27
CA ASP A 22 -7.85 8.62 -4.41
C ASP A 22 -8.92 7.68 -3.86
N GLN A 23 -8.66 6.37 -3.90
CA GLN A 23 -9.53 5.39 -3.25
C GLN A 23 -9.51 5.55 -1.73
N VAL A 24 -8.35 5.82 -1.13
CA VAL A 24 -8.21 6.11 0.30
C VAL A 24 -8.90 7.42 0.66
N ARG A 25 -8.70 8.50 -0.11
CA ARG A 25 -9.39 9.79 0.08
C ARG A 25 -10.90 9.63 0.12
N ARG A 26 -11.46 8.87 -0.83
CA ARG A 26 -12.90 8.57 -0.86
C ARG A 26 -13.37 7.87 0.42
N PHE A 27 -12.65 6.87 0.90
CA PHE A 27 -13.01 6.18 2.15
C PHE A 27 -12.93 7.10 3.38
N VAL A 28 -11.96 8.01 3.41
CA VAL A 28 -11.87 9.04 4.45
C VAL A 28 -13.08 9.98 4.39
N GLY A 29 -13.44 10.50 3.22
CA GLY A 29 -14.62 11.35 3.05
C GLY A 29 -15.93 10.63 3.45
N GLU A 30 -16.09 9.36 3.07
CA GLU A 30 -17.25 8.54 3.45
C GLU A 30 -17.31 8.21 4.96
N SER A 31 -16.18 8.34 5.67
CA SER A 31 -16.09 8.04 7.10
C SER A 31 -16.79 9.09 7.97
N GLY A 32 -16.78 10.35 7.56
CA GLY A 32 -17.22 11.50 8.35
C GLY A 32 -16.27 11.89 9.49
N VAL A 33 -15.09 11.27 9.59
CA VAL A 33 -14.02 11.67 10.53
C VAL A 33 -13.31 12.91 9.98
N ALA A 34 -13.19 13.95 10.79
CA ALA A 34 -12.47 15.17 10.47
C ALA A 34 -11.04 15.16 11.02
N GLU A 35 -10.86 14.75 12.28
CA GLU A 35 -9.57 14.72 12.96
C GLU A 35 -9.30 13.28 13.45
N GLY A 36 -8.15 12.69 13.09
CA GLY A 36 -7.85 11.32 13.50
C GLY A 36 -6.80 10.60 12.68
N LEU A 37 -7.00 9.29 12.48
CA LEU A 37 -6.08 8.41 11.77
C LEU A 37 -6.81 7.54 10.75
N CYS A 38 -6.18 7.36 9.59
CA CYS A 38 -6.56 6.37 8.58
C CYS A 38 -5.48 5.27 8.53
N ASN A 39 -5.84 4.07 8.96
CA ASN A 39 -5.02 2.89 8.79
C ASN A 39 -5.40 2.11 7.53
N ILE A 40 -4.41 1.68 6.76
CA ILE A 40 -4.54 0.83 5.57
C ILE A 40 -3.74 -0.43 5.83
N PHE A 41 -4.42 -1.58 5.82
CA PHE A 41 -3.80 -2.88 6.06
C PHE A 41 -3.95 -3.80 4.86
N LEU A 42 -2.83 -4.32 4.36
CA LEU A 42 -2.76 -5.25 3.25
C LEU A 42 -2.71 -6.69 3.77
N HIS A 43 -3.67 -7.51 3.34
CA HIS A 43 -3.83 -8.91 3.78
C HIS A 43 -2.98 -9.88 2.96
N HIS A 44 -1.74 -9.52 2.63
CA HIS A 44 -0.87 -10.27 1.72
C HIS A 44 0.57 -10.16 2.17
N THR A 45 1.34 -11.24 1.99
CA THR A 45 2.76 -11.33 2.38
C THR A 45 3.72 -11.29 1.18
N SER A 46 3.18 -11.23 -0.05
CA SER A 46 3.94 -11.15 -1.31
C SER A 46 3.67 -9.86 -2.09
N ALA A 47 3.09 -8.86 -1.42
CA ALA A 47 2.91 -7.49 -1.87
C ALA A 47 3.08 -6.59 -0.64
N SER A 48 3.24 -5.29 -0.84
CA SER A 48 3.34 -4.33 0.26
C SER A 48 2.59 -3.04 -0.01
N LEU A 49 2.53 -2.19 1.02
CA LEU A 49 2.13 -0.81 0.95
C LEU A 49 3.38 0.07 1.00
N ILE A 50 3.39 1.13 0.19
CA ILE A 50 4.41 2.16 0.26
C ILE A 50 3.77 3.55 0.21
N LEU A 51 4.35 4.49 0.95
CA LEU A 51 4.11 5.92 0.82
C LEU A 51 5.33 6.50 0.10
N CYS A 52 5.16 6.92 -1.14
CA CYS A 52 6.26 7.29 -2.03
C CYS A 52 5.87 8.44 -2.95
N GLU A 53 6.83 8.96 -3.71
CA GLU A 53 6.59 9.99 -4.68
C GLU A 53 5.55 9.56 -5.74
N ASN A 54 4.55 10.44 -5.98
CA ASN A 54 3.55 10.23 -7.02
C ASN A 54 3.66 11.14 -8.25
N TYR A 55 4.61 12.08 -8.26
CA TYR A 55 4.83 12.99 -9.37
C TYR A 55 5.68 12.36 -10.48
N GLU A 56 6.93 11.97 -10.20
CA GLU A 56 7.78 11.34 -11.21
C GLU A 56 7.72 9.80 -11.14
N PRO A 57 7.35 9.12 -12.24
CA PRO A 57 7.31 7.65 -12.27
C PRO A 57 8.70 7.01 -12.19
N GLU A 58 9.77 7.76 -12.48
CA GLU A 58 11.16 7.28 -12.45
C GLU A 58 11.59 6.86 -11.05
N VAL A 59 11.15 7.58 -10.00
CA VAL A 59 11.42 7.22 -8.60
C VAL A 59 10.96 5.78 -8.31
N ARG A 60 9.76 5.41 -8.74
CA ARG A 60 9.21 4.06 -8.52
C ARG A 60 9.90 3.01 -9.38
N ARG A 61 10.42 3.38 -10.55
CA ARG A 61 11.22 2.51 -11.40
C ARG A 61 12.57 2.21 -10.76
N ASP A 62 13.22 3.21 -10.18
CA ASP A 62 14.50 3.04 -9.50
C ASP A 62 14.36 2.21 -8.21
N LEU A 63 13.25 2.38 -7.48
CA LEU A 63 12.91 1.48 -6.38
C LEU A 63 12.78 0.02 -6.83
N GLU A 64 12.14 -0.24 -7.97
CA GLU A 64 12.08 -1.60 -8.53
C GLU A 64 13.46 -2.13 -8.88
N VAL A 65 14.33 -1.33 -9.50
CA VAL A 65 15.71 -1.72 -9.81
C VAL A 65 16.48 -2.06 -8.53
N PHE A 66 16.35 -1.24 -7.48
CA PHE A 66 16.97 -1.49 -6.19
C PHE A 66 16.50 -2.81 -5.57
N PHE A 67 15.18 -3.05 -5.49
CA PHE A 67 14.63 -4.28 -4.91
C PHE A 67 14.91 -5.52 -5.74
N ALA A 68 14.96 -5.41 -7.08
CA ALA A 68 15.38 -6.49 -7.96
C ALA A 68 16.84 -6.89 -7.77
N THR A 69 17.69 -5.94 -7.37
CA THR A 69 19.09 -6.21 -7.04
C THR A 69 19.23 -6.81 -5.64
N LEU A 70 18.46 -6.30 -4.67
CA LEU A 70 18.53 -6.72 -3.27
C LEU A 70 17.91 -8.10 -3.01
N ALA A 71 16.79 -8.40 -3.67
CA ALA A 71 16.10 -9.69 -3.64
C ALA A 71 15.85 -10.17 -5.08
N PRO A 72 16.87 -10.78 -5.71
CA PRO A 72 16.78 -11.26 -7.09
C PRO A 72 15.82 -12.43 -7.24
N ASP A 73 15.08 -12.44 -8.35
CA ASP A 73 14.24 -13.58 -8.72
C ASP A 73 15.10 -14.80 -9.04
N GLY A 74 14.66 -15.98 -8.59
CA GLY A 74 15.33 -17.25 -8.88
C GLY A 74 16.67 -17.44 -8.18
N ASP A 75 16.95 -16.66 -7.12
CA ASP A 75 18.15 -16.85 -6.31
C ASP A 75 18.19 -18.25 -5.69
N LYS A 76 19.20 -19.03 -6.10
CA LYS A 76 19.39 -20.44 -5.72
C LYS A 76 19.68 -20.64 -4.24
N ARG A 77 19.93 -19.57 -3.48
CA ARG A 77 20.11 -19.63 -2.02
C ARG A 77 18.79 -19.84 -1.29
N PHE A 78 17.65 -19.53 -1.92
CA PHE A 78 16.35 -19.67 -1.31
C PHE A 78 15.78 -21.08 -1.54
N VAL A 79 15.19 -21.63 -0.47
CA VAL A 79 14.55 -22.96 -0.50
C VAL A 79 13.07 -22.84 -0.91
N HIS A 80 12.40 -21.78 -0.48
CA HIS A 80 10.99 -21.51 -0.80
C HIS A 80 10.84 -21.10 -2.27
N THR A 81 10.30 -21.99 -3.09
CA THR A 81 10.16 -21.78 -4.55
C THR A 81 8.84 -22.31 -5.10
N ASP A 82 7.88 -22.58 -4.21
CA ASP A 82 6.64 -23.32 -4.50
C ASP A 82 5.79 -22.64 -5.59
N GLU A 83 5.78 -21.31 -5.61
CA GLU A 83 5.00 -20.54 -6.59
C GLU A 83 5.86 -19.82 -7.65
N GLY A 84 7.10 -20.28 -7.86
CA GLY A 84 7.99 -19.79 -8.91
C GLY A 84 9.14 -18.90 -8.42
N PRO A 85 9.95 -18.37 -9.36
CA PRO A 85 11.22 -17.72 -9.03
C PRO A 85 11.08 -16.40 -8.27
N ASP A 86 9.93 -15.75 -8.33
CA ASP A 86 9.66 -14.46 -7.66
C ASP A 86 8.98 -14.62 -6.28
N ASP A 87 8.71 -15.84 -5.84
CA ASP A 87 7.91 -16.11 -4.65
C ASP A 87 8.62 -15.70 -3.35
N MET A 88 9.76 -16.32 -3.02
CA MET A 88 10.55 -15.93 -1.85
C MET A 88 11.05 -14.48 -1.92
N PRO A 89 11.54 -13.96 -3.07
CA PRO A 89 11.87 -12.56 -3.21
C PRO A 89 10.72 -11.60 -2.87
N ALA A 90 9.49 -11.93 -3.27
CA ALA A 90 8.31 -11.12 -2.93
C ALA A 90 8.06 -11.03 -1.42
N HIS A 91 8.29 -12.12 -0.68
CA HIS A 91 8.22 -12.13 0.78
C HIS A 91 9.31 -11.24 1.41
N ILE A 92 10.54 -11.32 0.91
CA ILE A 92 11.64 -10.47 1.39
C ILE A 92 11.30 -8.99 1.16
N ARG A 93 10.86 -8.63 -0.05
CA ARG A 93 10.46 -7.26 -0.38
C ARG A 93 9.31 -6.76 0.50
N SER A 94 8.33 -7.62 0.80
CA SER A 94 7.22 -7.28 1.71
C SER A 94 7.71 -6.99 3.14
N ILE A 95 8.65 -7.78 3.67
CA ILE A 95 9.24 -7.57 5.01
C ILE A 95 10.09 -6.29 5.07
N LEU A 96 10.85 -5.99 4.01
CA LEU A 96 11.70 -4.80 3.94
C LEU A 96 10.90 -3.50 3.71
N THR A 97 9.65 -3.62 3.29
CA THR A 97 8.70 -2.50 3.17
C THR A 97 7.68 -2.60 4.29
N THR A 98 6.38 -2.40 4.04
CA THR A 98 5.35 -2.53 5.08
C THR A 98 4.06 -3.13 4.53
N ASN A 99 3.28 -3.80 5.37
CA ASN A 99 1.92 -4.26 5.03
C ASN A 99 0.83 -3.42 5.73
N SER A 100 1.23 -2.38 6.45
CA SER A 100 0.34 -1.48 7.17
C SER A 100 0.88 -0.06 7.08
N LEU A 101 0.01 0.89 6.72
CA LEU A 101 0.27 2.33 6.76
C LEU A 101 -0.76 2.99 7.67
N THR A 102 -0.34 3.97 8.44
CA THR A 102 -1.23 4.83 9.23
C THR A 102 -0.93 6.26 8.86
N ILE A 103 -1.95 6.98 8.38
CA ILE A 103 -1.86 8.33 7.84
C ILE A 103 -2.72 9.25 8.72
N PRO A 104 -2.20 10.42 9.16
CA PRO A 104 -2.99 11.38 9.93
C PRO A 104 -4.11 11.98 9.07
N LEU A 105 -5.19 12.39 9.75
CA LEU A 105 -6.33 13.09 9.15
C LEU A 105 -6.49 14.45 9.81
N VAL A 106 -6.66 15.49 8.99
CA VAL A 106 -6.92 16.86 9.41
C VAL A 106 -8.01 17.44 8.52
N GLY A 107 -9.04 18.05 9.11
CA GLY A 107 -10.13 18.66 8.35
C GLY A 107 -10.90 17.72 7.42
N GLY A 108 -10.90 16.40 7.70
CA GLY A 108 -11.56 15.39 6.88
C GLY A 108 -10.77 14.92 5.67
N GLU A 109 -9.50 15.31 5.56
CA GLU A 109 -8.60 14.94 4.48
C GLU A 109 -7.42 14.13 5.02
N ILE A 110 -6.80 13.33 4.15
CA ILE A 110 -5.51 12.71 4.47
C ILE A 110 -4.42 13.78 4.53
N ASP A 111 -3.72 13.88 5.65
CA ASP A 111 -2.63 14.82 5.86
C ASP A 111 -1.31 14.19 5.40
N MET A 112 -0.94 14.48 4.16
CA MET A 112 0.27 13.96 3.50
C MET A 112 1.02 15.10 2.82
N GLY A 113 2.33 14.90 2.62
CA GLY A 113 3.16 15.82 1.84
C GLY A 113 2.70 15.92 0.39
N THR A 114 3.00 17.04 -0.27
CA THR A 114 2.56 17.39 -1.62
C THR A 114 2.80 16.29 -2.66
N TRP A 115 3.93 15.59 -2.56
CA TRP A 115 4.33 14.57 -3.53
C TRP A 115 4.09 13.14 -3.03
N GLN A 116 3.47 12.96 -1.86
CA GLN A 116 3.22 11.62 -1.32
C GLN A 116 1.96 11.01 -1.95
N GLY A 117 2.10 9.81 -2.50
CA GLY A 117 1.00 8.93 -2.86
C GLY A 117 1.07 7.60 -2.12
N VAL A 118 -0.08 6.95 -2.00
CA VAL A 118 -0.23 5.64 -1.38
C VAL A 118 -0.32 4.58 -2.47
N PHE A 119 0.54 3.57 -2.41
CA PHE A 119 0.60 2.52 -3.43
C PHE A 119 0.50 1.12 -2.81
N VAL A 120 -0.15 0.22 -3.54
CA VAL A 120 0.14 -1.22 -3.44
C VAL A 120 1.33 -1.50 -4.33
N TYR A 121 2.41 -2.03 -3.76
CA TYR A 121 3.55 -2.53 -4.49
C TYR A 121 3.41 -4.05 -4.66
N GLU A 122 3.05 -4.46 -5.88
CA GLU A 122 2.99 -5.85 -6.29
C GLU A 122 4.40 -6.36 -6.59
N HIS A 123 4.82 -7.43 -5.91
CA HIS A 123 6.13 -8.03 -6.09
C HIS A 123 6.10 -9.25 -7.02
N ARG A 124 4.92 -9.82 -7.28
CA ARG A 124 4.75 -10.99 -8.14
C ARG A 124 4.51 -10.59 -9.59
N HIS A 125 5.08 -11.34 -10.52
CA HIS A 125 4.90 -11.14 -11.97
C HIS A 125 3.50 -11.53 -12.44
N ALA A 126 2.88 -12.52 -11.80
CA ALA A 126 1.53 -12.94 -12.14
C ALA A 126 0.49 -11.90 -11.68
N PRO A 127 -0.65 -11.79 -12.38
CA PRO A 127 -1.79 -10.99 -11.89
C PRO A 127 -2.33 -11.51 -10.56
N HIS A 128 -2.61 -10.61 -9.61
CA HIS A 128 -3.24 -10.96 -8.33
C HIS A 128 -4.41 -10.02 -7.99
N ASN A 129 -5.21 -10.43 -7.00
CA ASN A 129 -6.22 -9.58 -6.37
C ASN A 129 -5.83 -9.34 -4.91
N ARG A 130 -5.30 -8.14 -4.63
CA ARG A 130 -4.81 -7.76 -3.31
C ARG A 130 -5.94 -7.18 -2.47
N ARG A 131 -6.13 -7.69 -1.26
CA ARG A 131 -7.20 -7.32 -0.34
C ARG A 131 -6.68 -6.34 0.70
N LEU A 132 -7.38 -5.23 0.87
CA LEU A 132 -7.08 -4.18 1.82
C LEU A 132 -8.23 -4.02 2.81
N THR A 133 -7.90 -3.74 4.06
CA THR A 133 -8.81 -3.12 5.02
C THR A 133 -8.38 -1.67 5.22
N VAL A 134 -9.32 -0.72 5.10
CA VAL A 134 -9.09 0.67 5.49
C VAL A 134 -9.93 0.98 6.71
N SER A 135 -9.29 1.35 7.81
CA SER A 135 -9.96 1.72 9.07
C SER A 135 -9.71 3.18 9.35
N VAL A 136 -10.78 3.96 9.44
CA VAL A 136 -10.75 5.39 9.73
C VAL A 136 -11.33 5.60 11.11
N TRP A 137 -10.58 6.24 12.00
CA TRP A 137 -10.93 6.42 13.40
C TRP A 137 -10.57 7.82 13.87
N GLY A 138 -11.47 8.46 14.62
CA GLY A 138 -11.24 9.81 15.15
C GLY A 138 -12.51 10.53 15.57
N GLU A 139 -12.49 11.85 15.49
CA GLU A 139 -13.60 12.75 15.79
C GLU A 139 -14.28 13.22 14.51
N GLY A 140 -15.60 13.39 14.55
CA GLY A 140 -16.33 13.94 13.40
C GLY A 140 -16.18 15.45 13.32
N GLY A 141 -16.42 16.04 12.15
CA GLY A 141 -16.50 17.50 12.03
C GLY A 141 -17.65 18.02 12.87
N GLY A 142 -17.35 18.76 13.94
CA GLY A 142 -18.36 19.47 14.71
C GLY A 142 -18.96 20.56 13.84
N SER A 143 -20.28 20.54 13.67
CA SER A 143 -21.02 21.75 13.33
C SER A 143 -21.00 22.63 14.58
N GLU A 144 -20.08 23.59 14.64
CA GLU A 144 -20.40 24.87 15.29
C GLU A 144 -21.30 25.70 14.37
#